data_AF-A0A9R0VWR3-F1
#
_entry.id   AF-A0A9R0VWR3-F1
#
_cell.length_a   1.000
_cell.length_b   1.000
_cell.length_c   1.000
_cell.angle_alpha   90.00
_cell.angle_beta   90.00
_cell.angle_gamma   90.00
#
_symmetry.space_group_name_H-M   'P 1'
#
loop_
_entity.id
_entity.type
_entity.pdbx_description
1 polymer ?
#
loop_
_entity_poly.entity_id
_entity_poly.type
_entity_poly.pdbx_seq_one_letter_code
_entity_poly.pdbx_strand_id
1 'polypeptide(L)'
;MLRKSLQQLICTMSYTSCLKKHPLRLIFPYANSILRASLEKGSPQKSLMDYSTMLHFTTFCPDYRTYVLLLRACSKCSDIYAAMQIHSHLTKAGLLCNQDIIAPLLRLYIDHGRMMEACELYWPMLEWSTDPFHGNLMLMGFLKGGQLDKAYQIFKRMPVKDLVSWNSVIAGAARSSHLKDAMNLFSRLVNSGLVPDGFSFSSVLSACARAGARCYGMWVHQLMDELGVEKNHLLISALVDMYAKCGRIDVSVEIFNNVKRKHLSTWNTMISSLAGHGLGSDVVMLFHRMELSGVVPDGVTFVALLTACSHCGMVEEARQYFETMSTKYSITPKVEHYGAMVDTLSRAGLLDEAYNLVRSMAVKPDAVIWRALLSACRRYHQTKLGDVTIEQITCQGSGDYTLLSNIYSSINRWGDSEEVWKEMKKKKVRKIKGLSWVELGGSTHEFKAGDRSHPDSDDIYRVLHGLLKKAKAEGYTPSTELVTKDVSQEEREENLSFHSEKLAVAYSVLKTGPGTEILVSKNLQACGDCHEWMKIISKALCRVIIMRDRVRFHRFESGCCSCKDYW
;
A
#
# COMPACT_ATOMS: atom_id res chain seq x y z
N MET A 1 51.92 36.02 -23.98
CA MET A 1 51.64 36.49 -22.60
C MET A 1 50.15 36.73 -22.28
N LEU A 2 49.25 36.92 -23.27
CA LEU A 2 47.81 37.18 -23.06
C LEU A 2 46.94 35.97 -22.64
N ARG A 3 47.40 34.72 -22.79
CA ARG A 3 46.65 33.52 -22.31
C ARG A 3 46.91 33.20 -20.84
N LYS A 4 48.07 33.56 -20.30
CA LYS A 4 48.41 33.36 -18.88
C LYS A 4 47.77 34.43 -17.98
N SER A 5 47.54 35.64 -18.50
CA SER A 5 46.84 36.69 -17.74
C SER A 5 45.36 36.40 -17.52
N LEU A 6 44.68 35.71 -18.44
CA LEU A 6 43.27 35.31 -18.25
C LEU A 6 43.12 34.24 -17.16
N GLN A 7 44.07 33.31 -17.07
CA GLN A 7 44.03 32.23 -16.10
C GLN A 7 44.39 32.69 -14.68
N GLN A 8 45.25 33.71 -14.55
CA GLN A 8 45.50 34.42 -13.29
C GLN A 8 44.34 35.33 -12.86
N LEU A 9 43.60 35.92 -13.80
CA LEU A 9 42.40 36.71 -13.47
C LEU A 9 41.24 35.85 -12.92
N ILE A 10 41.21 34.57 -13.26
CA ILE A 10 40.16 33.63 -12.84
C ILE A 10 40.31 33.18 -11.37
N CYS A 11 41.52 33.31 -10.77
CA CYS A 11 41.81 32.71 -9.46
C CYS A 11 42.01 33.68 -8.27
N THR A 12 42.23 34.99 -8.45
CA THR A 12 42.60 35.86 -7.30
C THR A 12 41.87 37.19 -7.17
N MET A 13 40.95 37.53 -8.07
CA MET A 13 40.03 38.65 -7.88
C MET A 13 38.62 38.09 -8.00
N SER A 14 37.78 38.23 -6.96
CA SER A 14 36.38 37.86 -7.13
C SER A 14 35.85 38.72 -8.29
N TYR A 15 35.41 38.10 -9.38
CA TYR A 15 34.94 38.80 -10.57
C TYR A 15 33.87 39.86 -10.24
N THR A 16 33.12 39.59 -9.18
CA THR A 16 32.21 40.50 -8.46
C THR A 16 32.84 41.84 -8.01
N SER A 17 34.12 41.87 -7.66
CA SER A 17 34.86 43.09 -7.30
C SER A 17 35.32 43.93 -8.50
N CYS A 18 35.44 43.32 -9.69
CA CYS A 18 35.71 44.04 -10.94
C CYS A 18 34.44 44.75 -11.44
N LEU A 19 33.29 44.08 -11.38
CA LEU A 19 31.98 44.66 -11.71
C LEU A 19 31.62 45.86 -10.80
N LYS A 20 31.96 45.78 -9.51
CA LYS A 20 31.81 46.88 -8.54
C LYS A 20 32.59 48.15 -8.90
N LYS A 21 33.72 48.03 -9.62
CA LYS A 21 34.61 49.16 -9.93
C LYS A 21 34.25 49.91 -11.22
N HIS A 22 33.46 49.33 -12.12
CA HIS A 22 33.16 49.91 -13.44
C HIS A 22 31.68 49.74 -13.82
N PRO A 23 30.77 50.61 -13.32
CA PRO A 23 29.31 50.42 -13.39
C PRO A 23 28.64 50.82 -14.72
N LEU A 24 29.36 51.40 -15.67
CA LEU A 24 28.77 51.97 -16.88
C LEU A 24 29.39 51.37 -18.14
N ARG A 25 28.51 50.81 -18.97
CA ARG A 25 28.71 50.41 -20.38
C ARG A 25 29.33 49.04 -20.59
N LEU A 26 28.47 48.03 -20.82
CA LEU A 26 28.60 47.04 -21.90
C LEU A 26 27.38 46.13 -21.84
N ILE A 27 26.65 46.02 -22.96
CA ILE A 27 25.77 44.86 -23.20
C ILE A 27 26.67 43.65 -23.04
N PHE A 28 26.36 42.78 -22.07
CA PHE A 28 27.29 41.76 -21.63
C PHE A 28 27.02 40.43 -22.37
N PRO A 29 27.68 40.14 -23.51
CA PRO A 29 27.23 39.08 -24.43
C PRO A 29 27.62 37.68 -23.94
N TYR A 30 28.44 37.58 -22.88
CA TYR A 30 28.93 36.32 -22.33
C TYR A 30 28.28 35.92 -21.01
N ALA A 31 27.23 36.61 -20.55
CA ALA A 31 26.59 36.37 -19.25
C ALA A 31 26.14 34.91 -19.07
N ASN A 32 25.44 34.36 -20.06
CA ASN A 32 24.98 32.96 -20.04
C ASN A 32 26.14 31.95 -20.00
N SER A 33 27.27 32.27 -20.64
CA SER A 33 28.47 31.42 -20.60
C SER A 33 29.15 31.47 -19.23
N ILE A 34 29.18 32.64 -18.58
CA ILE A 34 29.70 32.78 -17.20
C ILE A 34 28.80 32.04 -16.22
N LEU A 35 27.48 32.23 -16.28
CA LEU A 35 26.53 31.54 -15.39
C LEU A 35 26.61 30.02 -15.57
N ARG A 36 26.71 29.53 -16.81
CA ARG A 36 26.93 28.10 -17.07
C ARG A 36 28.25 27.62 -16.50
N ALA A 37 29.35 28.37 -16.65
CA ALA A 37 30.64 28.01 -16.08
C ALA A 37 30.60 28.00 -14.54
N SER A 38 29.91 28.95 -13.91
CA SER A 38 29.73 28.99 -12.46
C SER A 38 28.85 27.84 -11.96
N LEU A 39 27.86 27.38 -12.74
CA LEU A 39 27.02 26.24 -12.43
C LEU A 39 27.72 24.88 -12.59
N GLU A 40 28.58 24.73 -13.61
CA GLU A 40 29.24 23.45 -13.94
C GLU A 40 30.62 23.30 -13.27
N LYS A 41 31.38 24.40 -13.07
CA LYS A 41 32.71 24.40 -12.43
C LYS A 41 32.73 25.00 -11.02
N GLY A 42 31.74 25.81 -10.66
CA GLY A 42 31.58 26.39 -9.32
C GLY A 42 30.49 25.70 -8.51
N SER A 43 29.98 26.37 -7.46
CA SER A 43 28.79 25.92 -6.73
C SER A 43 27.50 26.53 -7.33
N PRO A 44 26.35 25.84 -7.25
CA PRO A 44 25.07 26.40 -7.70
C PRO A 44 24.74 27.76 -7.05
N GLN A 45 25.09 27.95 -5.78
CA GLN A 45 24.94 29.22 -5.06
C GLN A 45 25.78 30.34 -5.67
N LYS A 46 26.99 30.03 -6.15
CA LYS A 46 27.84 31.00 -6.84
C LYS A 46 27.18 31.50 -8.13
N SER A 47 26.54 30.62 -8.88
CA SER A 47 25.80 31.03 -10.09
C SER A 47 24.66 32.01 -9.78
N LEU A 48 23.95 31.83 -8.67
CA LEU A 48 22.89 32.75 -8.24
C LEU A 48 23.48 34.10 -7.78
N MET A 49 24.60 34.08 -7.07
CA MET A 49 25.31 35.28 -6.61
C MET A 49 25.91 36.10 -7.77
N ASP A 50 26.47 35.40 -8.77
CA ASP A 50 26.99 36.02 -9.99
C ASP A 50 25.87 36.72 -10.76
N TYR A 51 24.69 36.10 -10.86
CA TYR A 51 23.50 36.71 -11.47
C TYR A 51 23.06 37.99 -10.75
N SER A 52 22.93 37.95 -9.42
CA SER A 52 22.57 39.15 -8.63
C SER A 52 23.59 40.28 -8.81
N THR A 53 24.87 39.94 -8.94
CA THR A 53 25.92 40.93 -9.18
C THR A 53 25.83 41.51 -10.60
N MET A 54 25.56 40.67 -11.61
CA MET A 54 25.36 41.12 -12.99
C MET A 54 24.16 42.08 -13.11
N LEU A 55 23.04 41.78 -12.45
CA LEU A 55 21.87 42.66 -12.43
C LEU A 55 22.17 44.02 -11.79
N HIS A 56 22.99 44.07 -10.73
CA HIS A 56 23.23 45.29 -9.98
C HIS A 56 24.27 46.23 -10.64
N PHE A 57 25.27 45.68 -11.34
CA PHE A 57 26.41 46.45 -11.82
C PHE A 57 26.53 46.54 -13.35
N THR A 58 25.63 45.92 -14.13
CA THR A 58 25.73 45.91 -15.60
C THR A 58 24.39 46.19 -16.29
N THR A 59 24.44 46.61 -17.55
CA THR A 59 23.27 46.69 -18.46
C THR A 59 22.94 45.31 -19.03
N PHE A 60 22.85 44.30 -18.16
CA PHE A 60 22.53 42.93 -18.53
C PHE A 60 21.01 42.75 -18.62
N CYS A 61 20.53 42.27 -19.76
CA CYS A 61 19.15 41.85 -19.95
C CYS A 61 19.09 40.31 -19.93
N PRO A 62 18.54 39.69 -18.88
CA PRO A 62 18.35 38.25 -18.82
C PRO A 62 17.45 37.77 -19.95
N ASP A 63 17.82 36.66 -20.59
CA ASP A 63 16.98 35.96 -21.57
C ASP A 63 16.47 34.63 -21.00
N TYR A 64 15.66 33.89 -21.77
CA TYR A 64 15.13 32.60 -21.32
C TYR A 64 16.24 31.61 -20.92
N ARG A 65 17.39 31.63 -21.61
CA ARG A 65 18.53 30.75 -21.33
C ARG A 65 19.18 31.10 -20.00
N THR A 66 19.25 32.39 -19.65
CA THR A 66 19.67 32.84 -18.33
C THR A 66 18.82 32.17 -17.25
N TYR A 67 17.49 32.28 -17.37
CA TYR A 67 16.58 31.76 -16.36
C TYR A 67 16.58 30.23 -16.27
N VAL A 68 16.71 29.51 -17.39
CA VAL A 68 16.86 28.04 -17.37
C VAL A 68 18.11 27.63 -16.58
N LEU A 69 19.23 28.33 -16.76
CA LEU A 69 20.46 28.06 -16.00
C LEU A 69 20.27 28.34 -14.49
N LEU A 70 19.57 29.41 -14.14
CA LEU A 70 19.31 29.76 -12.74
C LEU A 70 18.34 28.79 -12.07
N LEU A 71 17.27 28.36 -12.75
CA LEU A 71 16.35 27.34 -12.23
C LEU A 71 17.07 26.01 -12.04
N ARG A 72 17.99 25.66 -12.94
CA ARG A 72 18.86 24.48 -12.74
C ARG A 72 19.78 24.64 -11.53
N ALA A 73 20.31 25.84 -11.28
CA ALA A 73 21.07 26.14 -10.08
C ALA A 73 20.21 25.96 -8.82
N CYS A 74 19.02 26.56 -8.78
CA CYS A 74 18.04 26.42 -7.69
C CYS A 74 17.69 24.96 -7.41
N SER A 75 17.53 24.14 -8.45
CA SER A 75 17.25 22.71 -8.30
C SER A 75 18.43 21.95 -7.68
N LYS A 76 19.67 22.28 -8.04
CA LYS A 76 20.87 21.66 -7.45
C LYS A 76 21.10 22.07 -5.99
N CYS A 77 20.73 23.29 -5.59
CA CYS A 77 20.89 23.75 -4.20
C CYS A 77 19.62 23.69 -3.36
N SER A 78 18.51 23.17 -3.91
CA SER A 78 17.19 23.14 -3.26
C SER A 78 16.76 24.51 -2.67
N ASP A 79 17.07 25.60 -3.38
CA ASP A 79 16.75 26.96 -2.94
C ASP A 79 15.44 27.44 -3.60
N ILE A 80 14.34 27.21 -2.87
CA ILE A 80 13.01 27.59 -3.32
C ILE A 80 12.77 29.11 -3.29
N TYR A 81 13.44 29.85 -2.42
CA TYR A 81 13.26 31.30 -2.31
C TYR A 81 13.88 32.02 -3.51
N ALA A 82 15.08 31.58 -3.92
CA ALA A 82 15.69 32.05 -5.15
C ALA A 82 14.81 31.72 -6.37
N ALA A 83 14.21 30.52 -6.42
CA ALA A 83 13.29 30.15 -7.49
C ALA A 83 12.03 31.04 -7.54
N MET A 84 11.47 31.42 -6.39
CA MET A 84 10.34 32.35 -6.31
C MET A 84 10.71 33.79 -6.76
N GLN A 85 11.90 34.26 -6.41
CA GLN A 85 12.41 35.55 -6.92
C GLN A 85 12.58 35.52 -8.44
N ILE A 86 13.15 34.44 -8.96
CA ILE A 86 13.29 34.20 -10.40
C ILE A 86 11.91 34.15 -11.07
N HIS A 87 10.92 33.46 -10.49
CA HIS A 87 9.55 33.46 -10.99
C HIS A 87 8.99 34.88 -11.08
N SER A 88 9.13 35.71 -10.05
CA SER A 88 8.68 37.12 -10.10
C SER A 88 9.36 37.91 -11.23
N HIS A 89 10.67 37.68 -11.44
CA HIS A 89 11.41 38.32 -12.53
C HIS A 89 10.90 37.84 -13.91
N LEU A 90 10.62 36.55 -14.06
CA LEU A 90 10.06 35.96 -15.27
C LEU A 90 8.68 36.53 -15.62
N THR A 91 7.82 36.73 -14.61
CA THR A 91 6.51 37.37 -14.79
C THR A 91 6.66 38.80 -15.29
N LYS A 92 7.54 39.59 -14.65
CA LYS A 92 7.81 40.99 -15.05
C LYS A 92 8.42 41.09 -16.45
N ALA A 93 9.25 40.12 -16.83
CA ALA A 93 9.90 40.07 -18.14
C ALA A 93 9.00 39.50 -19.26
N GLY A 94 7.81 38.98 -18.93
CA GLY A 94 6.91 38.36 -19.90
C GLY A 94 7.43 37.05 -20.51
N LEU A 95 8.35 36.36 -19.84
CA LEU A 95 9.02 35.16 -20.36
C LEU A 95 8.36 33.83 -19.93
N LEU A 96 7.26 33.89 -19.18
CA LEU A 96 6.54 32.70 -18.69
C LEU A 96 5.85 31.88 -19.78
N CYS A 97 5.77 32.37 -21.02
CA CYS A 97 5.24 31.59 -22.14
C CYS A 97 6.26 30.58 -22.71
N ASN A 98 7.50 30.58 -22.22
CA ASN A 98 8.54 29.69 -22.72
C ASN A 98 8.49 28.32 -22.00
N GLN A 99 8.27 27.24 -22.77
CA GLN A 99 8.16 25.87 -22.25
C GLN A 99 9.41 25.40 -21.49
N ASP A 100 10.61 25.84 -21.92
CA ASP A 100 11.87 25.47 -21.27
C ASP A 100 12.00 26.04 -19.85
N ILE A 101 11.25 27.10 -19.53
CA ILE A 101 11.26 27.77 -18.22
C ILE A 101 10.21 27.14 -17.29
N ILE A 102 9.01 26.88 -17.81
CA ILE A 102 7.88 26.38 -17.00
C ILE A 102 8.22 25.02 -16.41
N ALA A 103 8.72 24.08 -17.21
CA ALA A 103 8.98 22.71 -16.74
C ALA A 103 9.93 22.64 -15.52
N PRO A 104 11.12 23.29 -15.53
CA PRO A 104 12.00 23.35 -14.37
C PRO A 104 11.39 24.06 -13.16
N LEU A 105 10.67 25.16 -13.37
CA LEU A 105 10.03 25.92 -12.30
C LEU A 105 8.89 25.12 -11.64
N LEU A 106 8.07 24.45 -12.46
CA LEU A 106 6.99 23.57 -12.00
C LEU A 106 7.55 22.40 -11.18
N ARG A 107 8.61 21.75 -11.66
CA ARG A 107 9.30 20.67 -10.93
C ARG A 107 9.86 21.15 -9.60
N LEU A 108 10.50 22.33 -9.56
CA LEU A 108 10.97 22.94 -8.33
C LEU A 108 9.85 23.16 -7.30
N TYR A 109 8.70 23.69 -7.72
CA TYR A 109 7.56 23.87 -6.84
C TYR A 109 7.01 22.53 -6.32
N ILE A 110 6.85 21.54 -7.21
CA ILE A 110 6.38 20.19 -6.84
C ILE A 110 7.32 19.52 -5.84
N ASP A 111 8.63 19.56 -6.07
CA ASP A 111 9.63 18.91 -5.23
C ASP A 111 9.68 19.50 -3.82
N HIS A 112 9.36 20.78 -3.67
CA HIS A 112 9.25 21.48 -2.37
C HIS A 112 7.82 21.50 -1.80
N GLY A 113 6.86 20.80 -2.42
CA GLY A 113 5.47 20.72 -1.94
C GLY A 113 4.64 21.98 -2.13
N ARG A 114 5.11 22.95 -2.93
CA ARG A 114 4.46 24.24 -3.21
C ARG A 114 3.44 24.12 -4.35
N MET A 115 2.41 23.31 -4.11
CA MET A 115 1.41 22.96 -5.13
C MET A 115 0.50 24.12 -5.53
N MET A 116 0.34 25.15 -4.69
CA MET A 116 -0.48 26.33 -5.01
C MET A 116 0.19 27.15 -6.11
N GLU A 117 1.46 27.47 -5.92
CA GLU A 117 2.29 28.20 -6.89
C GLU A 117 2.45 27.40 -8.19
N ALA A 118 2.55 26.07 -8.10
CA ALA A 118 2.54 25.19 -9.27
C ALA A 118 1.22 25.29 -10.07
N CYS A 119 0.06 25.41 -9.40
CA CYS A 119 -1.23 25.58 -10.07
C CYS A 119 -1.39 26.96 -10.71
N GLU A 120 -0.92 28.01 -10.04
CA GLU A 120 -0.92 29.39 -10.57
C GLU A 120 -0.10 29.49 -11.86
N LEU A 121 0.99 28.72 -11.95
CA LEU A 121 1.80 28.61 -13.17
C LEU A 121 1.12 27.76 -14.25
N TYR A 122 0.49 26.65 -13.86
CA TYR A 122 -0.06 25.67 -14.78
C TYR A 122 -1.36 26.11 -15.46
N TRP A 123 -2.29 26.76 -14.76
CA TRP A 123 -3.61 27.06 -15.35
C TRP A 123 -3.57 28.02 -16.53
N PRO A 124 -2.85 29.16 -16.49
CA PRO A 124 -2.71 30.04 -17.65
C PRO A 124 -1.98 29.37 -18.82
N MET A 125 -1.10 28.40 -18.54
CA MET A 125 -0.37 27.67 -19.58
C MET A 125 -1.30 26.89 -20.52
N LEU A 126 -2.43 26.40 -20.03
CA LEU A 126 -3.38 25.62 -20.82
C LEU A 126 -4.06 26.43 -21.94
N GLU A 127 -3.99 27.77 -21.91
CA GLU A 127 -4.52 28.63 -22.96
C GLU A 127 -3.73 28.51 -24.27
N TRP A 128 -2.45 28.18 -24.20
CA TRP A 128 -1.54 28.20 -25.36
C TRP A 128 -0.71 26.92 -25.52
N SER A 129 -0.77 25.98 -24.58
CA SER A 129 -0.12 24.66 -24.70
C SER A 129 -1.07 23.52 -24.38
N THR A 130 -1.10 22.54 -25.28
CA THR A 130 -1.87 21.30 -25.15
C THR A 130 -1.00 20.09 -24.79
N ASP A 131 0.30 20.28 -24.58
CA ASP A 131 1.25 19.20 -24.26
C ASP A 131 0.92 18.55 -22.89
N PRO A 132 0.69 17.22 -22.84
CA PRO A 132 0.39 16.53 -21.59
C PRO A 132 1.55 16.54 -20.57
N PHE A 133 2.78 16.85 -20.97
CA PHE A 133 3.97 16.78 -20.10
C PHE A 133 3.80 17.54 -18.78
N HIS A 134 3.36 18.80 -18.82
CA HIS A 134 3.20 19.62 -17.62
C HIS A 134 2.01 19.14 -16.77
N GLY A 135 0.94 18.67 -17.41
CA GLY A 135 -0.17 18.03 -16.71
C GLY A 135 0.28 16.77 -15.96
N ASN A 136 1.13 15.94 -16.58
CA ASN A 136 1.71 14.75 -15.97
C ASN A 136 2.61 15.08 -14.76
N LEU A 137 3.37 16.17 -14.82
CA LEU A 137 4.12 16.67 -13.66
C LEU A 137 3.18 17.06 -12.51
N MET A 138 2.10 17.80 -12.81
CA MET A 138 1.10 18.19 -11.81
C MET A 138 0.40 16.98 -11.18
N LEU A 139 0.04 15.99 -11.99
CA LEU A 139 -0.53 14.72 -11.51
C LEU A 139 0.44 14.03 -10.55
N MET A 140 1.71 13.89 -10.93
CA MET A 140 2.73 13.27 -10.08
C MET A 140 2.87 14.00 -8.74
N GLY A 141 2.90 15.34 -8.76
CA GLY A 141 3.00 16.16 -7.55
C GLY A 141 1.82 15.95 -6.58
N PHE A 142 0.58 16.03 -7.09
CA PHE A 142 -0.61 15.80 -6.26
C PHE A 142 -0.70 14.36 -5.74
N LEU A 143 -0.35 13.37 -6.58
CA LEU A 143 -0.33 11.96 -6.19
C LEU A 143 0.73 11.67 -5.13
N LYS A 144 1.92 12.27 -5.23
CA LYS A 144 2.98 12.18 -4.20
C LYS A 144 2.53 12.80 -2.87
N GLY A 145 1.77 13.90 -2.94
CA GLY A 145 1.16 14.55 -1.78
C GLY A 145 -0.12 13.90 -1.25
N GLY A 146 -0.56 12.75 -1.80
CA GLY A 146 -1.78 12.06 -1.38
C GLY A 146 -3.10 12.77 -1.72
N GLN A 147 -3.06 13.84 -2.52
CA GLN A 147 -4.21 14.69 -2.87
C GLN A 147 -4.89 14.18 -4.15
N LEU A 148 -5.50 12.99 -4.09
CA LEU A 148 -6.13 12.35 -5.25
C LEU A 148 -7.20 13.19 -5.94
N ASP A 149 -8.08 13.83 -5.17
CA ASP A 149 -9.19 14.60 -5.73
C ASP A 149 -8.69 15.75 -6.61
N LYS A 150 -7.58 16.41 -6.19
CA LYS A 150 -6.94 17.45 -6.98
C LYS A 150 -6.25 16.89 -8.21
N ALA A 151 -5.58 15.73 -8.10
CA ALA A 151 -5.02 15.04 -9.27
C ALA A 151 -6.11 14.73 -10.31
N TYR A 152 -7.29 14.27 -9.89
CA TYR A 152 -8.42 14.05 -10.79
C TYR A 152 -8.93 15.34 -11.44
N GLN A 153 -8.95 16.46 -10.71
CA GLN A 153 -9.32 17.76 -11.28
C GLN A 153 -8.33 18.21 -12.36
N ILE A 154 -7.01 18.06 -12.12
CA ILE A 154 -5.98 18.29 -13.13
C ILE A 154 -6.25 17.42 -14.35
N PHE A 155 -6.36 16.10 -14.16
CA PHE A 155 -6.56 15.14 -15.22
C PHE A 155 -7.80 15.48 -16.07
N LYS A 156 -8.94 15.79 -15.43
CA LYS A 156 -10.18 16.13 -16.14
C LYS A 156 -10.00 17.37 -17.04
N ARG A 157 -9.23 18.36 -16.59
CA ARG A 157 -8.98 19.63 -17.31
C ARG A 157 -7.84 19.55 -18.34
N MET A 158 -7.03 18.49 -18.36
CA MET A 158 -5.98 18.32 -19.37
C MET A 158 -6.60 18.25 -20.79
N PRO A 159 -6.17 19.11 -21.75
CA PRO A 159 -6.68 19.10 -23.11
C PRO A 159 -6.41 17.78 -23.84
N VAL A 160 -5.18 17.28 -23.75
CA VAL A 160 -4.73 16.01 -24.29
C VAL A 160 -4.25 15.12 -23.15
N LYS A 161 -4.54 13.82 -23.25
CA LYS A 161 -4.17 12.80 -22.26
C LYS A 161 -3.40 11.71 -22.98
N ASP A 162 -2.17 11.49 -22.56
CA ASP A 162 -1.34 10.38 -23.03
C ASP A 162 -1.43 9.18 -22.07
N LEU A 163 -0.78 8.08 -22.43
CA LEU A 163 -0.78 6.87 -21.60
C LEU A 163 -0.21 7.13 -20.19
N VAL A 164 0.76 8.03 -20.05
CA VAL A 164 1.35 8.42 -18.75
C VAL A 164 0.31 9.08 -17.84
N SER A 165 -0.52 9.98 -18.40
CA SER A 165 -1.59 10.65 -17.66
C SER A 165 -2.62 9.65 -17.12
N TRP A 166 -3.04 8.68 -17.96
CA TRP A 166 -3.97 7.60 -17.59
C TRP A 166 -3.36 6.68 -16.53
N ASN A 167 -2.13 6.23 -16.75
CA ASN A 167 -1.39 5.37 -15.83
C ASN A 167 -1.26 5.99 -14.44
N SER A 168 -0.98 7.29 -14.39
CA SER A 168 -0.84 8.03 -13.13
C SER A 168 -2.14 8.03 -12.31
N VAL A 169 -3.28 8.33 -12.93
CA VAL A 169 -4.57 8.36 -12.22
C VAL A 169 -5.09 6.96 -11.88
N ILE A 170 -4.90 5.97 -12.75
CA ILE A 170 -5.25 4.57 -12.47
C ILE A 170 -4.44 4.04 -11.29
N ALA A 171 -3.12 4.26 -11.27
CA ALA A 171 -2.27 3.85 -10.16
C ALA A 171 -2.59 4.62 -8.86
N GLY A 172 -3.02 5.89 -8.97
CA GLY A 172 -3.54 6.66 -7.84
C GLY A 172 -4.82 6.04 -7.26
N ALA A 173 -5.79 5.71 -8.12
CA ALA A 173 -7.04 5.05 -7.75
C ALA A 173 -6.80 3.69 -7.07
N ALA A 174 -5.93 2.87 -7.68
CA ALA A 174 -5.58 1.53 -7.20
C ALA A 174 -4.97 1.56 -5.79
N ARG A 175 -4.05 2.50 -5.54
CA ARG A 175 -3.39 2.65 -4.22
C ARG A 175 -4.36 3.06 -3.11
N SER A 176 -5.37 3.87 -3.42
CA SER A 176 -6.37 4.29 -2.44
C SER A 176 -7.53 3.32 -2.29
N SER A 177 -7.39 2.10 -2.83
CA SER A 177 -8.38 1.01 -2.69
C SER A 177 -9.76 1.35 -3.28
N HIS A 178 -9.83 2.30 -4.21
CA HIS A 178 -11.05 2.63 -4.94
C HIS A 178 -11.11 1.78 -6.21
N LEU A 179 -11.46 0.49 -6.07
CA LEU A 179 -11.54 -0.44 -7.20
C LEU A 179 -12.44 0.10 -8.32
N LYS A 180 -13.66 0.56 -7.96
CA LYS A 180 -14.63 1.05 -8.95
C LYS A 180 -14.06 2.22 -9.76
N ASP A 181 -13.39 3.17 -9.11
CA ASP A 181 -12.76 4.30 -9.79
C ASP A 181 -11.62 3.84 -10.71
N ALA A 182 -10.76 2.92 -10.22
CA ALA A 182 -9.66 2.37 -11.00
C ALA A 182 -10.16 1.64 -12.25
N MET A 183 -11.20 0.80 -12.12
CA MET A 183 -11.81 0.08 -13.24
C MET A 183 -12.51 1.01 -14.22
N ASN A 184 -13.21 2.03 -13.73
CA ASN A 184 -13.85 3.04 -14.58
C ASN A 184 -12.82 3.83 -15.39
N LEU A 185 -11.69 4.23 -14.79
CA LEU A 185 -10.61 4.91 -15.50
C LEU A 185 -9.95 4.00 -16.53
N PHE A 186 -9.74 2.75 -16.20
CA PHE A 186 -9.15 1.78 -17.11
C PHE A 186 -10.08 1.47 -18.30
N SER A 187 -11.37 1.30 -18.08
CA SER A 187 -12.36 1.19 -19.16
C SER A 187 -12.35 2.41 -20.06
N ARG A 188 -12.24 3.62 -19.49
CA ARG A 188 -12.10 4.86 -20.28
C ARG A 188 -10.78 4.96 -21.04
N LEU A 189 -9.68 4.43 -20.50
CA LEU A 189 -8.41 4.30 -21.22
C LEU A 189 -8.60 3.39 -22.45
N VAL A 190 -9.18 2.21 -22.28
CA VAL A 190 -9.46 1.27 -23.37
C VAL A 190 -10.35 1.93 -24.44
N ASN A 191 -11.40 2.65 -24.02
CA ASN A 191 -12.30 3.36 -24.93
C ASN A 191 -11.68 4.62 -25.57
N SER A 192 -10.52 5.08 -25.10
CA SER A 192 -9.84 6.27 -25.68
C SER A 192 -9.07 5.96 -26.97
N GLY A 193 -8.98 4.68 -27.34
CA GLY A 193 -8.19 4.21 -28.50
C GLY A 193 -6.69 4.06 -28.21
N LEU A 194 -6.23 4.40 -27.00
CA LEU A 194 -4.88 4.10 -26.55
C LEU A 194 -4.77 2.63 -26.14
N VAL A 195 -3.65 1.99 -26.50
CA VAL A 195 -3.34 0.61 -26.08
C VAL A 195 -2.79 0.63 -24.66
N PRO A 196 -3.44 -0.02 -23.68
CA PRO A 196 -2.89 -0.13 -22.33
C PRO A 196 -1.56 -0.89 -22.32
N ASP A 197 -0.61 -0.42 -21.53
CA ASP A 197 0.69 -1.06 -21.36
C ASP A 197 0.76 -1.94 -20.10
N GLY A 198 1.89 -2.62 -19.90
CA GLY A 198 2.09 -3.45 -18.70
C GLY A 198 1.93 -2.69 -17.38
N PHE A 199 2.18 -1.38 -17.35
CA PHE A 199 1.95 -0.57 -16.15
C PHE A 199 0.44 -0.35 -15.89
N SER A 200 -0.33 -0.10 -16.95
CA SER A 200 -1.80 -0.01 -16.91
C SER A 200 -2.38 -1.27 -16.27
N PHE A 201 -2.00 -2.44 -16.82
CA PHE A 201 -2.47 -3.75 -16.35
C PHE A 201 -2.02 -4.07 -14.93
N SER A 202 -0.74 -3.85 -14.60
CA SER A 202 -0.23 -4.10 -13.24
C SER A 202 -1.01 -3.28 -12.19
N SER A 203 -1.36 -2.03 -12.53
CA SER A 203 -2.11 -1.14 -11.62
C SER A 203 -3.53 -1.66 -11.35
N VAL A 204 -4.26 -2.07 -12.39
CA VAL A 204 -5.63 -2.59 -12.21
C VAL A 204 -5.66 -4.00 -11.63
N LEU A 205 -4.70 -4.87 -11.96
CA LEU A 205 -4.56 -6.19 -11.33
C LEU A 205 -4.30 -6.04 -9.83
N SER A 206 -3.43 -5.10 -9.43
CA SER A 206 -3.19 -4.80 -8.02
C SER A 206 -4.45 -4.28 -7.31
N ALA A 207 -5.25 -3.44 -7.96
CA ALA A 207 -6.52 -2.98 -7.42
C ALA A 207 -7.51 -4.15 -7.22
N CYS A 208 -7.63 -5.03 -8.22
CA CYS A 208 -8.46 -6.24 -8.14
C CYS A 208 -7.99 -7.16 -7.01
N ALA A 209 -6.69 -7.41 -6.90
CA ALA A 209 -6.08 -8.23 -5.86
C ALA A 209 -6.40 -7.69 -4.46
N ARG A 210 -6.25 -6.38 -4.24
CA ARG A 210 -6.56 -5.73 -2.95
C ARG A 210 -8.04 -5.86 -2.61
N ALA A 211 -8.92 -5.60 -3.57
CA ALA A 211 -10.36 -5.71 -3.37
C ALA A 211 -10.86 -7.17 -3.28
N GLY A 212 -10.11 -8.13 -3.81
CA GLY A 212 -10.57 -9.52 -4.01
C GLY A 212 -11.63 -9.64 -5.09
N ALA A 213 -11.60 -8.73 -6.07
CA ALA A 213 -12.63 -8.61 -7.09
C ALA A 213 -12.35 -9.57 -8.24
N ARG A 214 -12.81 -10.81 -8.08
CA ARG A 214 -12.49 -11.92 -8.97
C ARG A 214 -12.97 -11.66 -10.40
N CYS A 215 -14.20 -11.18 -10.56
CA CYS A 215 -14.80 -10.97 -11.87
C CYS A 215 -14.01 -9.92 -12.69
N TYR A 216 -13.64 -8.80 -12.07
CA TYR A 216 -12.82 -7.77 -12.72
C TYR A 216 -11.42 -8.30 -13.04
N GLY A 217 -10.80 -9.03 -12.11
CA GLY A 217 -9.48 -9.63 -12.35
C GLY A 217 -9.45 -10.59 -13.54
N MET A 218 -10.49 -11.43 -13.69
CA MET A 218 -10.64 -12.32 -14.84
C MET A 218 -10.84 -11.55 -16.14
N TRP A 219 -11.70 -10.54 -16.14
CA TRP A 219 -11.91 -9.68 -17.32
C TRP A 219 -10.62 -8.97 -17.76
N VAL A 220 -9.85 -8.43 -16.81
CA VAL A 220 -8.56 -7.80 -17.10
C VAL A 220 -7.58 -8.81 -17.70
N HIS A 221 -7.47 -10.01 -17.13
CA HIS A 221 -6.56 -11.04 -17.66
C HIS A 221 -6.97 -11.46 -19.09
N GLN A 222 -8.26 -11.66 -19.34
CA GLN A 222 -8.75 -11.98 -20.69
C GLN A 222 -8.43 -10.85 -21.67
N LEU A 223 -8.65 -9.59 -21.30
CA LEU A 223 -8.32 -8.44 -22.14
C LEU A 223 -6.81 -8.36 -22.45
N MET A 224 -5.94 -8.71 -21.50
CA MET A 224 -4.50 -8.79 -21.74
C MET A 224 -4.16 -9.80 -22.84
N ASP A 225 -4.84 -10.96 -22.83
CA ASP A 225 -4.64 -12.01 -23.83
C ASP A 225 -5.19 -11.59 -25.20
N GLU A 226 -6.37 -10.98 -25.25
CA GLU A 226 -6.99 -10.46 -26.47
C GLU A 226 -6.14 -9.37 -27.14
N LEU A 227 -5.49 -8.52 -26.34
CA LEU A 227 -4.59 -7.47 -26.83
C LEU A 227 -3.17 -7.97 -27.12
N GLY A 228 -2.88 -9.27 -26.91
CA GLY A 228 -1.57 -9.86 -27.17
C GLY A 228 -0.44 -9.26 -26.33
N VAL A 229 -0.74 -8.83 -25.10
CA VAL A 229 0.23 -8.17 -24.22
C VAL A 229 1.30 -9.17 -23.78
N GLU A 230 2.57 -8.85 -24.06
CA GLU A 230 3.68 -9.69 -23.60
C GLU A 230 3.77 -9.70 -22.07
N LYS A 231 3.54 -10.87 -21.47
CA LYS A 231 3.56 -11.06 -20.01
C LYS A 231 4.99 -11.18 -19.50
N ASN A 232 5.61 -10.04 -19.20
CA ASN A 232 6.90 -10.03 -18.50
C ASN A 232 6.76 -10.54 -17.05
N HIS A 233 7.87 -10.70 -16.34
CA HIS A 233 7.88 -11.22 -14.97
C HIS A 233 7.07 -10.38 -13.97
N LEU A 234 6.93 -9.06 -14.19
CA LEU A 234 6.13 -8.18 -13.35
C LEU A 234 4.62 -8.44 -13.53
N LEU A 235 4.17 -8.58 -14.78
CA LEU A 235 2.78 -8.91 -15.09
C LEU A 235 2.41 -10.31 -14.63
N ILE A 236 3.31 -11.29 -14.79
CA ILE A 236 3.14 -12.64 -14.26
C ILE A 236 2.98 -12.59 -12.73
N SER A 237 3.87 -11.89 -12.02
CA SER A 237 3.74 -11.69 -10.57
C SER A 237 2.40 -11.02 -10.21
N ALA A 238 1.97 -10.00 -10.95
CA ALA A 238 0.69 -9.33 -10.71
C ALA A 238 -0.53 -10.27 -10.93
N LEU A 239 -0.49 -11.14 -11.94
CA LEU A 239 -1.52 -12.14 -12.19
C LEU A 239 -1.57 -13.20 -11.09
N VAL A 240 -0.41 -13.74 -10.70
CA VAL A 240 -0.27 -14.70 -9.59
C VAL A 240 -0.85 -14.11 -8.30
N ASP A 241 -0.48 -12.87 -7.94
CA ASP A 241 -0.98 -12.15 -6.75
C ASP A 241 -2.49 -11.90 -6.84
N MET A 242 -2.98 -11.47 -8.01
CA MET A 242 -4.39 -11.17 -8.23
C MET A 242 -5.25 -12.42 -8.05
N TYR A 243 -4.94 -13.52 -8.72
CA TYR A 243 -5.71 -14.76 -8.59
C TYR A 243 -5.65 -15.31 -7.16
N ALA A 244 -4.47 -15.32 -6.54
CA ALA A 244 -4.31 -15.76 -5.16
C ALA A 244 -5.17 -14.93 -4.19
N LYS A 245 -5.12 -13.60 -4.28
CA LYS A 245 -5.91 -12.70 -3.42
C LYS A 245 -7.40 -12.61 -3.77
N CYS A 246 -7.81 -13.16 -4.91
CA CYS A 246 -9.21 -13.39 -5.28
C CYS A 246 -9.70 -14.81 -4.92
N GLY A 247 -8.93 -15.57 -4.14
CA GLY A 247 -9.33 -16.90 -3.66
C GLY A 247 -9.10 -18.05 -4.65
N ARG A 248 -8.39 -17.80 -5.77
CA ARG A 248 -8.07 -18.81 -6.80
C ARG A 248 -6.58 -19.15 -6.78
N ILE A 249 -6.15 -19.80 -5.70
CA ILE A 249 -4.76 -20.24 -5.53
C ILE A 249 -4.37 -21.31 -6.56
N ASP A 250 -5.34 -22.12 -7.00
CA ASP A 250 -5.22 -23.10 -8.08
C ASP A 250 -4.74 -22.45 -9.39
N VAL A 251 -5.42 -21.38 -9.84
CA VAL A 251 -5.05 -20.64 -11.06
C VAL A 251 -3.70 -19.93 -10.89
N SER A 252 -3.43 -19.43 -9.69
CA SER A 252 -2.14 -18.81 -9.35
C SER A 252 -0.98 -19.81 -9.51
N VAL A 253 -1.15 -21.04 -9.00
CA VAL A 253 -0.18 -22.15 -9.14
C VAL A 253 -0.03 -22.57 -10.60
N GLU A 254 -1.13 -22.64 -11.36
CA GLU A 254 -1.12 -22.97 -12.79
C GLU A 254 -0.29 -21.95 -13.58
N ILE A 255 -0.60 -20.66 -13.44
CA ILE A 255 0.14 -19.56 -14.08
C ILE A 255 1.62 -19.63 -13.68
N PHE A 256 1.91 -19.81 -12.39
CA PHE A 256 3.27 -19.95 -11.90
C PHE A 256 4.01 -21.10 -12.61
N ASN A 257 3.43 -22.31 -12.62
CA ASN A 257 4.08 -23.49 -13.19
C ASN A 257 4.34 -23.34 -14.70
N ASN A 258 3.44 -22.69 -15.45
CA ASN A 258 3.55 -22.50 -16.90
C ASN A 258 4.68 -21.54 -17.33
N VAL A 259 5.27 -20.78 -16.41
CA VAL A 259 6.36 -19.83 -16.72
C VAL A 259 7.70 -20.57 -16.83
N LYS A 260 8.30 -20.58 -18.04
CA LYS A 260 9.57 -21.28 -18.33
C LYS A 260 10.75 -20.78 -17.48
N ARG A 261 10.92 -19.45 -17.38
CA ARG A 261 11.99 -18.80 -16.59
C ARG A 261 11.36 -17.85 -15.59
N LYS A 262 11.40 -18.24 -14.32
CA LYS A 262 10.77 -17.49 -13.23
C LYS A 262 11.79 -16.54 -12.62
N HIS A 263 11.42 -15.27 -12.54
CA HIS A 263 12.19 -14.27 -11.80
C HIS A 263 11.99 -14.45 -10.29
N LEU A 264 12.94 -13.97 -9.46
CA LEU A 264 12.86 -14.01 -8.00
C LEU A 264 11.53 -13.44 -7.48
N SER A 265 11.06 -12.35 -8.08
CA SER A 265 9.76 -11.74 -7.75
C SER A 265 8.59 -12.70 -7.91
N THR A 266 8.60 -13.56 -8.93
CA THR A 266 7.53 -14.54 -9.19
C THR A 266 7.53 -15.65 -8.15
N TRP A 267 8.72 -16.10 -7.72
CA TRP A 267 8.88 -17.02 -6.59
C TRP A 267 8.35 -16.42 -5.30
N ASN A 268 8.79 -15.20 -4.97
CA ASN A 268 8.35 -14.49 -3.77
C ASN A 268 6.83 -14.30 -3.73
N THR A 269 6.22 -13.89 -4.85
CA THR A 269 4.76 -13.75 -4.94
C THR A 269 4.04 -15.09 -4.69
N MET A 270 4.51 -16.19 -5.29
CA MET A 270 3.89 -17.50 -5.11
C MET A 270 4.04 -18.02 -3.68
N ILE A 271 5.22 -17.87 -3.08
CA ILE A 271 5.48 -18.25 -1.67
C ILE A 271 4.57 -17.45 -0.74
N SER A 272 4.50 -16.12 -0.90
CA SER A 272 3.58 -15.28 -0.11
C SER A 272 2.12 -15.65 -0.33
N SER A 273 1.75 -16.02 -1.55
CA SER A 273 0.38 -16.43 -1.88
C SER A 273 0.00 -17.73 -1.16
N LEU A 274 0.84 -18.76 -1.21
CA LEU A 274 0.62 -20.01 -0.46
C LEU A 274 0.57 -19.78 1.06
N ALA A 275 1.47 -18.94 1.58
CA ALA A 275 1.49 -18.54 2.99
C ALA A 275 0.17 -17.86 3.42
N GLY A 276 -0.36 -16.98 2.58
CA GLY A 276 -1.66 -16.33 2.78
C GLY A 276 -2.85 -17.28 2.69
N HIS A 277 -2.69 -18.47 2.10
CA HIS A 277 -3.72 -19.52 2.01
C HIS A 277 -3.59 -20.59 3.10
N GLY A 278 -2.59 -20.49 3.99
CA GLY A 278 -2.34 -21.49 5.04
C GLY A 278 -1.72 -22.78 4.50
N LEU A 279 -1.11 -22.74 3.32
CA LEU A 279 -0.52 -23.90 2.65
C LEU A 279 0.98 -24.03 3.01
N GLY A 280 1.27 -24.17 4.31
CA GLY A 280 2.63 -24.16 4.84
C GLY A 280 3.54 -25.25 4.27
N SER A 281 3.03 -26.48 4.11
CA SER A 281 3.78 -27.59 3.51
C SER A 281 4.15 -27.32 2.05
N ASP A 282 3.24 -26.73 1.27
CA ASP A 282 3.50 -26.34 -0.12
C ASP A 282 4.55 -25.22 -0.19
N VAL A 283 4.57 -24.30 0.79
CA VAL A 283 5.60 -23.27 0.90
C VAL A 283 6.99 -23.90 1.09
N VAL A 284 7.13 -24.87 2.00
CA VAL A 284 8.41 -25.57 2.23
C VAL A 284 8.89 -26.27 0.96
N MET A 285 7.99 -27.01 0.30
CA MET A 285 8.30 -27.67 -0.97
C MET A 285 8.69 -26.66 -2.06
N LEU A 286 7.98 -25.53 -2.15
CA LEU A 286 8.25 -24.50 -3.14
C LEU A 286 9.61 -23.82 -2.91
N PHE A 287 9.98 -23.59 -1.66
CA PHE A 287 11.29 -23.05 -1.29
C PHE A 287 12.42 -24.01 -1.68
N HIS A 288 12.27 -25.30 -1.40
CA HIS A 288 13.26 -26.29 -1.83
C HIS A 288 13.39 -26.32 -3.37
N ARG A 289 12.28 -26.23 -4.10
CA ARG A 289 12.29 -26.13 -5.58
C ARG A 289 12.97 -24.85 -6.08
N MET A 290 12.84 -23.74 -5.35
CA MET A 290 13.53 -22.48 -5.64
C MET A 290 15.05 -22.65 -5.51
N GLU A 291 15.51 -23.28 -4.42
CA GLU A 291 16.93 -23.59 -4.20
C GLU A 291 17.49 -24.49 -5.30
N LEU A 292 16.79 -25.58 -5.65
CA LEU A 292 17.19 -26.50 -6.72
C LEU A 292 17.24 -25.83 -8.10
N SER A 293 16.44 -24.78 -8.31
CA SER A 293 16.44 -23.99 -9.54
C SER A 293 17.59 -22.97 -9.60
N GLY A 294 18.44 -22.91 -8.57
CA GLY A 294 19.57 -21.98 -8.48
C GLY A 294 19.16 -20.53 -8.24
N VAL A 295 17.92 -20.27 -7.82
CA VAL A 295 17.43 -18.92 -7.53
C VAL A 295 17.79 -18.57 -6.09
N VAL A 296 18.58 -17.51 -5.91
CA VAL A 296 19.02 -17.05 -4.58
C VAL A 296 17.86 -16.34 -3.86
N PRO A 297 17.43 -16.82 -2.68
CA PRO A 297 16.45 -16.16 -1.83
C PRO A 297 16.90 -14.77 -1.36
N ASP A 298 15.94 -13.87 -1.15
CA ASP A 298 16.16 -12.55 -0.56
C ASP A 298 15.36 -12.38 0.74
N GLY A 299 15.48 -11.20 1.37
CA GLY A 299 14.71 -10.91 2.59
C GLY A 299 13.19 -11.01 2.39
N VAL A 300 12.68 -10.69 1.19
CA VAL A 300 11.25 -10.85 0.90
C VAL A 300 10.85 -12.32 0.89
N THR A 301 11.71 -13.21 0.37
CA THR A 301 11.52 -14.67 0.48
C THR A 301 11.37 -15.09 1.94
N PHE A 302 12.30 -14.69 2.81
CA PHE A 302 12.30 -15.11 4.21
C PHE A 302 11.13 -14.55 5.03
N VAL A 303 10.69 -13.31 4.77
CA VAL A 303 9.44 -12.79 5.37
C VAL A 303 8.25 -13.67 4.99
N ALA A 304 8.16 -14.10 3.73
CA ALA A 304 7.08 -14.95 3.27
C ALA A 304 7.12 -16.36 3.90
N LEU A 305 8.32 -16.95 4.05
CA LEU A 305 8.51 -18.24 4.74
C LEU A 305 8.07 -18.16 6.20
N LEU A 306 8.56 -17.15 6.94
CA LEU A 306 8.22 -16.96 8.36
C LEU A 306 6.73 -16.68 8.55
N THR A 307 6.11 -15.95 7.62
CA THR A 307 4.65 -15.72 7.63
C THR A 307 3.88 -17.03 7.43
N ALA A 308 4.34 -17.91 6.53
CA ALA A 308 3.75 -19.23 6.36
C ALA A 308 3.85 -20.06 7.64
N CYS A 309 5.02 -20.02 8.30
CA CYS A 309 5.23 -20.70 9.56
C CYS A 309 4.29 -20.19 10.65
N SER A 310 4.15 -18.87 10.78
CA SER A 310 3.23 -18.23 11.72
C SER A 310 1.79 -18.70 11.53
N HIS A 311 1.33 -18.75 10.28
CA HIS A 311 -0.05 -19.14 9.94
C HIS A 311 -0.34 -20.63 10.08
N CYS A 312 0.70 -21.48 10.08
CA CYS A 312 0.55 -22.93 10.09
C CYS A 312 1.07 -23.60 11.38
N GLY A 313 1.58 -22.80 12.34
CA GLY A 313 2.15 -23.31 13.59
C GLY A 313 3.50 -24.01 13.44
N MET A 314 4.27 -23.73 12.38
CA MET A 314 5.54 -24.39 12.07
C MET A 314 6.72 -23.69 12.78
N VAL A 315 6.75 -23.78 14.12
CA VAL A 315 7.69 -23.02 14.96
C VAL A 315 9.14 -23.43 14.72
N GLU A 316 9.42 -24.72 14.57
CA GLU A 316 10.80 -25.20 14.38
C GLU A 316 11.34 -24.80 13.00
N GLU A 317 10.51 -24.90 11.97
CA GLU A 317 10.84 -24.42 10.63
C GLU A 317 11.07 -22.91 10.64
N ALA A 318 10.30 -22.15 11.41
CA ALA A 318 10.52 -20.71 11.56
C ALA A 318 11.90 -20.40 12.16
N ARG A 319 12.28 -21.10 13.24
CA ARG A 319 13.61 -20.96 13.84
C ARG A 319 14.71 -21.29 12.83
N GLN A 320 14.56 -22.41 12.12
CA GLN A 320 15.50 -22.83 11.10
C GLN A 320 15.64 -21.79 9.99
N TYR A 321 14.54 -21.26 9.44
CA TYR A 321 14.60 -20.24 8.39
C TYR A 321 15.20 -18.93 8.89
N PHE A 322 14.86 -18.51 10.11
CA PHE A 322 15.38 -17.28 10.70
C PHE A 322 16.91 -17.34 10.87
N GLU A 323 17.43 -18.48 11.30
CA GLU A 323 18.87 -18.73 11.39
C GLU A 323 19.52 -18.82 10.00
N THR A 324 18.97 -19.66 9.12
CA THR A 324 19.49 -19.93 7.77
C THR A 324 19.61 -18.65 6.94
N MET A 325 18.68 -17.71 7.10
CA MET A 325 18.72 -16.39 6.46
C MET A 325 20.05 -15.67 6.73
N SER A 326 20.52 -15.71 7.98
CA SER A 326 21.76 -15.04 8.39
C SER A 326 23.00 -15.87 8.09
N THR A 327 22.95 -17.18 8.36
CA THR A 327 24.12 -18.07 8.29
C THR A 327 24.45 -18.53 6.87
N LYS A 328 23.44 -18.90 6.07
CA LYS A 328 23.63 -19.40 4.68
C LYS A 328 23.54 -18.29 3.65
N TYR A 329 22.63 -17.35 3.83
CA TYR A 329 22.32 -16.32 2.81
C TYR A 329 22.88 -14.94 3.14
N SER A 330 23.48 -14.75 4.32
CA SER A 330 24.05 -13.47 4.76
C SER A 330 23.05 -12.31 4.70
N ILE A 331 21.76 -12.60 4.89
CA ILE A 331 20.70 -11.60 4.93
C ILE A 331 20.54 -11.12 6.36
N THR A 332 20.73 -9.82 6.59
CA THR A 332 20.52 -9.21 7.91
C THR A 332 19.01 -9.12 8.22
N PRO A 333 18.56 -9.65 9.38
CA PRO A 333 17.17 -9.52 9.81
C PRO A 333 16.72 -8.05 9.89
N LYS A 334 15.57 -7.76 9.28
CA LYS A 334 14.86 -6.48 9.35
C LYS A 334 13.59 -6.59 10.19
N VAL A 335 12.95 -5.45 10.47
CA VAL A 335 11.73 -5.35 11.29
C VAL A 335 10.66 -6.35 10.86
N GLU A 336 10.49 -6.56 9.55
CA GLU A 336 9.50 -7.48 8.99
C GLU A 336 9.79 -8.94 9.33
N HIS A 337 11.06 -9.34 9.36
CA HIS A 337 11.48 -10.71 9.70
C HIS A 337 11.26 -10.97 11.19
N TYR A 338 11.67 -10.02 12.04
CA TYR A 338 11.40 -10.10 13.47
C TYR A 338 9.90 -10.11 13.76
N GLY A 339 9.10 -9.32 13.06
CA GLY A 339 7.66 -9.32 13.22
C GLY A 339 7.00 -10.64 12.87
N ALA A 340 7.41 -11.29 11.80
CA ALA A 340 6.89 -12.62 11.46
C ALA A 340 7.32 -13.68 12.49
N MET A 341 8.56 -13.61 12.99
CA MET A 341 9.06 -14.55 14.01
C MET A 341 8.36 -14.34 15.37
N VAL A 342 8.19 -13.09 15.80
CA VAL A 342 7.47 -12.74 17.03
C VAL A 342 6.01 -13.18 16.92
N ASP A 343 5.34 -12.97 15.77
CA ASP A 343 3.98 -13.44 15.55
C ASP A 343 3.89 -14.98 15.65
N THR A 344 4.86 -15.70 15.09
CA THR A 344 4.95 -17.17 15.19
C THR A 344 5.05 -17.63 16.65
N LEU A 345 6.01 -17.09 17.40
CA LEU A 345 6.21 -17.44 18.81
C LEU A 345 5.01 -17.04 19.68
N SER A 346 4.44 -15.86 19.41
CA SER A 346 3.26 -15.33 20.09
C SER A 346 2.06 -16.23 19.89
N ARG A 347 1.83 -16.74 18.67
CA ARG A 347 0.73 -17.68 18.37
C ARG A 347 0.94 -19.07 18.94
N ALA A 348 2.18 -19.46 19.19
CA ALA A 348 2.54 -20.72 19.84
C ALA A 348 2.48 -20.67 21.38
N GLY A 349 2.27 -19.49 21.97
CA GLY A 349 2.27 -19.28 23.42
C GLY A 349 3.67 -19.15 24.05
N LEU A 350 4.72 -19.05 23.23
CA LEU A 350 6.11 -18.90 23.65
C LEU A 350 6.43 -17.43 23.94
N LEU A 351 5.67 -16.82 24.86
CA LEU A 351 5.68 -15.38 25.10
C LEU A 351 7.02 -14.85 25.62
N ASP A 352 7.71 -15.61 26.47
CA ASP A 352 9.01 -15.19 27.01
C ASP A 352 10.09 -15.18 25.92
N GLU A 353 10.10 -16.18 25.04
CA GLU A 353 10.99 -16.25 23.87
C GLU A 353 10.69 -15.10 22.91
N ALA A 354 9.40 -14.84 22.63
CA ALA A 354 8.97 -13.74 21.78
C ALA A 354 9.42 -12.38 22.33
N TYR A 355 9.26 -12.14 23.64
CA TYR A 355 9.68 -10.90 24.28
C TYR A 355 11.21 -10.73 24.29
N ASN A 356 11.95 -11.80 24.59
CA ASN A 356 13.40 -11.79 24.53
C ASN A 356 13.91 -11.49 23.11
N LEU A 357 13.26 -12.05 22.09
CA LEU A 357 13.57 -11.75 20.69
C LEU A 357 13.40 -10.25 20.40
N VAL A 358 12.29 -9.64 20.82
CA VAL A 358 12.04 -8.20 20.65
C VAL A 358 13.12 -7.35 21.34
N ARG A 359 13.56 -7.74 22.54
CA ARG A 359 14.63 -7.04 23.25
C ARG A 359 16.00 -7.15 22.57
N SER A 360 16.24 -8.24 21.85
CA SER A 360 17.50 -8.52 21.15
C SER A 360 17.58 -7.90 19.75
N MET A 361 16.51 -7.25 19.27
CA MET A 361 16.46 -6.71 17.92
C MET A 361 17.51 -5.62 17.70
N ALA A 362 18.26 -5.74 16.60
CA ALA A 362 19.20 -4.69 16.15
C ALA A 362 18.48 -3.46 15.55
N VAL A 363 17.17 -3.53 15.37
CA VAL A 363 16.32 -2.51 14.79
C VAL A 363 15.19 -2.17 15.76
N LYS A 364 14.70 -0.91 15.72
CA LYS A 364 13.61 -0.49 16.60
C LYS A 364 12.34 -1.30 16.29
N PRO A 365 11.71 -1.95 17.28
CA PRO A 365 10.46 -2.66 17.08
C PRO A 365 9.34 -1.70 16.65
N ASP A 366 8.52 -2.12 15.68
CA ASP A 366 7.38 -1.34 15.22
C ASP A 366 6.10 -1.66 15.99
N ALA A 367 5.04 -0.91 15.70
CA ALA A 367 3.74 -1.13 16.34
C ALA A 367 3.10 -2.48 15.98
N VAL A 368 3.50 -3.15 14.89
CA VAL A 368 2.94 -4.44 14.49
C VAL A 368 3.45 -5.54 15.42
N ILE A 369 4.75 -5.53 15.72
CA ILE A 369 5.41 -6.46 16.65
C ILE A 369 4.76 -6.42 18.03
N TRP A 370 4.62 -5.21 18.59
CA TRP A 370 4.01 -5.04 19.91
C TRP A 370 2.53 -5.44 19.93
N ARG A 371 1.78 -5.16 18.85
CA ARG A 371 0.38 -5.62 18.75
C ARG A 371 0.27 -7.15 18.71
N ALA A 372 1.20 -7.85 18.06
CA ALA A 372 1.22 -9.31 18.02
C ALA A 372 1.46 -9.91 19.41
N LEU A 373 2.48 -9.43 20.13
CA LEU A 373 2.74 -9.81 21.52
C LEU A 373 1.54 -9.54 22.42
N LEU A 374 0.96 -8.35 22.31
CA LEU A 374 -0.15 -7.95 23.14
C LEU A 374 -1.41 -8.80 22.90
N SER A 375 -1.69 -9.13 21.65
CA SER A 375 -2.78 -10.05 21.29
C SER A 375 -2.58 -11.42 21.93
N ALA A 376 -1.34 -11.91 21.96
CA ALA A 376 -1.01 -13.18 22.59
C ALA A 376 -1.03 -13.12 24.13
N CYS A 377 -0.61 -12.01 24.76
CA CYS A 377 -0.79 -11.80 26.20
C CYS A 377 -2.26 -11.92 26.61
N ARG A 378 -3.19 -11.40 25.80
CA ARG A 378 -4.63 -11.59 26.01
C ARG A 378 -5.04 -13.05 25.88
N ARG A 379 -4.58 -13.74 24.83
CA ARG A 379 -4.94 -15.14 24.55
C ARG A 379 -4.44 -16.10 25.64
N TYR A 380 -3.25 -15.88 26.17
CA TYR A 380 -2.62 -16.74 27.18
C TYR A 380 -2.67 -16.15 28.60
N HIS A 381 -3.52 -15.14 28.81
CA HIS A 381 -3.75 -14.50 30.11
C HIS A 381 -2.47 -13.99 30.84
N GLN A 382 -1.46 -13.55 30.08
CA GLN A 382 -0.19 -13.06 30.65
C GLN A 382 -0.26 -11.55 30.93
N THR A 383 -0.79 -11.18 32.09
CA THR A 383 -1.08 -9.79 32.48
C THR A 383 0.17 -8.91 32.55
N LYS A 384 1.23 -9.39 33.19
CA LYS A 384 2.48 -8.62 33.41
C LYS A 384 3.14 -8.20 32.09
N LEU A 385 3.25 -9.11 31.13
CA LEU A 385 3.82 -8.82 29.81
C LEU A 385 2.87 -7.92 28.99
N GLY A 386 1.56 -8.05 29.21
CA GLY A 386 0.55 -7.16 28.65
C GLY A 386 0.80 -5.71 29.02
N ASP A 387 1.02 -5.41 30.31
CA ASP A 387 1.27 -4.04 30.78
C ASP A 387 2.52 -3.42 30.14
N VAL A 388 3.63 -4.16 30.10
CA VAL A 388 4.89 -3.71 29.47
C VAL A 388 4.70 -3.43 27.98
N THR A 389 3.93 -4.28 27.28
CA THR A 389 3.71 -4.14 25.85
C THR A 389 2.84 -2.93 25.51
N ILE A 390 1.86 -2.62 26.37
CA ILE A 390 0.94 -1.49 26.19
C ILE A 390 1.70 -0.15 26.21
N GLU A 391 2.69 0.00 27.10
CA GLU A 391 3.50 1.22 27.20
C GLU A 391 4.28 1.51 25.91
N GLN A 392 4.55 0.48 25.09
CA GLN A 392 5.29 0.61 23.83
C GLN A 392 4.39 0.91 22.62
N ILE A 393 3.06 0.80 22.75
CA ILE A 393 2.12 0.98 21.62
C ILE A 393 1.61 2.41 21.57
N THR A 394 1.99 3.13 20.51
CA THR A 394 1.31 4.38 20.14
C THR A 394 0.10 4.08 19.28
N CYS A 395 -1.11 4.46 19.74
CA CYS A 395 -2.33 4.29 18.94
C CYS A 395 -2.35 5.29 17.78
N GLN A 396 -2.34 4.78 16.55
CA GLN A 396 -2.36 5.60 15.33
C GLN A 396 -3.68 5.47 14.55
N GLY A 397 -4.42 4.37 14.74
CA GLY A 397 -5.68 4.13 14.03
C GLY A 397 -6.75 3.44 14.87
N SER A 398 -7.98 3.38 14.34
CA SER A 398 -9.16 2.81 15.03
C SER A 398 -8.96 1.36 15.53
N GLY A 399 -8.19 0.56 14.79
CA GLY A 399 -7.93 -0.83 15.17
C GLY A 399 -7.13 -0.93 16.46
N ASP A 400 -6.20 0.01 16.69
CA ASP A 400 -5.31 0.03 17.85
C ASP A 400 -6.10 0.33 19.12
N TYR A 401 -6.95 1.36 19.05
CA TYR A 401 -7.87 1.71 20.13
C TYR A 401 -8.81 0.56 20.48
N THR A 402 -9.35 -0.11 19.47
CA THR A 402 -10.26 -1.25 19.67
C THR A 402 -9.52 -2.43 20.31
N LEU A 403 -8.32 -2.75 19.84
CA LEU A 403 -7.48 -3.80 20.39
C LEU A 403 -7.14 -3.49 21.85
N LEU A 404 -6.59 -2.31 22.13
CA LEU A 404 -6.18 -1.87 23.47
C LEU A 404 -7.35 -1.87 24.46
N SER A 405 -8.51 -1.34 24.07
CA SER A 405 -9.72 -1.38 24.88
C SER A 405 -10.17 -2.82 25.18
N ASN A 406 -10.20 -3.70 24.18
CA ASN A 406 -10.57 -5.10 24.39
C ASN A 406 -9.62 -5.80 25.36
N ILE A 407 -8.34 -5.44 25.35
CA ILE A 407 -7.35 -6.01 26.27
C ILE A 407 -7.58 -5.50 27.69
N TYR A 408 -7.73 -4.20 27.89
CA TYR A 408 -8.05 -3.65 29.22
C TYR A 408 -9.33 -4.26 29.80
N SER A 409 -10.36 -4.43 28.98
CA SER A 409 -11.58 -5.12 29.38
C SER A 409 -11.33 -6.59 29.74
N SER A 410 -10.49 -7.32 29.00
CA SER A 410 -10.18 -8.73 29.28
C SER A 410 -9.40 -8.97 30.58
N ILE A 411 -8.71 -7.94 31.09
CA ILE A 411 -7.97 -7.98 32.37
C ILE A 411 -8.71 -7.21 33.49
N ASN A 412 -10.02 -6.98 33.32
CA ASN A 412 -10.90 -6.27 34.27
C ASN A 412 -10.50 -4.82 34.60
N ARG A 413 -9.68 -4.18 33.75
CA ARG A 413 -9.27 -2.77 33.86
C ARG A 413 -10.22 -1.86 33.08
N TRP A 414 -11.49 -1.83 33.50
CA TRP A 414 -12.56 -1.10 32.79
C TRP A 414 -12.31 0.41 32.68
N GLY A 415 -11.72 1.03 33.71
CA GLY A 415 -11.39 2.46 33.70
C GLY A 415 -10.39 2.84 32.61
N ASP A 416 -9.33 2.04 32.41
CA ASP A 416 -8.36 2.27 31.34
C ASP A 416 -8.99 2.05 29.96
N SER A 417 -9.88 1.05 29.82
CA SER A 417 -10.66 0.83 28.60
C SER A 417 -11.50 2.06 28.23
N GLU A 418 -12.15 2.69 29.22
CA GLU A 418 -12.92 3.91 29.02
C GLU A 418 -12.05 5.10 28.60
N GLU A 419 -10.86 5.24 29.20
CA GLU A 419 -9.91 6.30 28.86
C GLU A 419 -9.40 6.17 27.41
N VAL A 420 -9.14 4.95 26.95
CA VAL A 420 -8.82 4.67 25.54
C VAL A 420 -9.93 5.14 24.60
N TRP A 421 -11.20 4.92 24.95
CA TRP A 421 -12.34 5.42 24.16
C TRP A 421 -12.46 6.94 24.19
N LYS A 422 -12.17 7.59 25.33
CA LYS A 422 -12.15 9.06 25.44
C LYS A 422 -11.10 9.66 24.53
N GLU A 423 -9.89 9.12 24.54
CA GLU A 423 -8.80 9.55 23.66
C GLU A 423 -9.10 9.31 22.18
N MET A 424 -9.73 8.18 21.82
CA MET A 424 -10.17 7.90 20.45
C MET A 424 -11.16 8.96 19.94
N LYS A 425 -12.13 9.37 20.77
CA LYS A 425 -13.11 10.41 20.46
C LYS A 425 -12.46 11.79 20.33
N LYS A 426 -11.55 12.13 21.25
CA LYS A 426 -10.79 13.39 21.24
C LYS A 426 -9.98 13.56 19.96
N LYS A 427 -9.36 12.48 19.47
CA LYS A 427 -8.63 12.46 18.18
C LYS A 427 -9.54 12.30 16.94
N LYS A 428 -10.86 12.30 17.11
CA LYS A 428 -11.87 12.16 16.04
C LYS A 428 -11.67 10.90 15.17
N VAL A 429 -11.12 9.83 15.74
CA VAL A 429 -10.92 8.56 15.03
C VAL A 429 -12.24 7.78 15.02
N ARG A 430 -12.74 7.39 13.84
CA ARG A 430 -14.00 6.64 13.71
C ARG A 430 -13.77 5.13 13.81
N LYS A 431 -14.65 4.42 14.54
CA LYS A 431 -14.61 2.96 14.64
C LYS A 431 -14.92 2.30 13.29
N ILE A 432 -14.02 1.46 12.80
CA ILE A 432 -14.27 0.63 11.61
C ILE A 432 -15.29 -0.45 11.98
N LYS A 433 -16.41 -0.51 11.24
CA LYS A 433 -17.43 -1.55 11.41
C LYS A 433 -17.03 -2.80 10.63
N GLY A 434 -17.32 -3.97 11.20
CA GLY A 434 -17.19 -5.24 10.48
C GLY A 434 -18.17 -5.31 9.31
N LEU A 435 -17.64 -5.63 8.14
CA LEU A 435 -18.37 -5.80 6.90
C LEU A 435 -17.90 -7.10 6.26
N SER A 436 -18.86 -7.94 5.89
CA SER A 436 -18.61 -9.12 5.07
C SER A 436 -19.37 -9.01 3.76
N TRP A 437 -18.83 -9.55 2.68
CA TRP A 437 -19.46 -9.51 1.38
C TRP A 437 -19.20 -10.76 0.56
N VAL A 438 -20.05 -10.96 -0.43
CA VAL A 438 -19.99 -12.07 -1.38
C VAL A 438 -20.25 -11.55 -2.79
N GLU A 439 -19.58 -12.14 -3.78
CA GLU A 439 -19.80 -11.86 -5.19
C GLU A 439 -20.57 -13.01 -5.82
N LEU A 440 -21.84 -12.80 -6.16
CA LEU A 440 -22.72 -13.80 -6.78
C LEU A 440 -23.52 -13.14 -7.91
N GLY A 441 -23.66 -13.84 -9.05
CA GLY A 441 -24.42 -13.32 -10.20
C GLY A 441 -23.90 -11.99 -10.76
N GLY A 442 -22.60 -11.72 -10.66
CA GLY A 442 -22.00 -10.46 -11.11
C GLY A 442 -22.25 -9.25 -10.20
N SER A 443 -22.90 -9.45 -9.05
CA SER A 443 -23.18 -8.40 -8.06
C SER A 443 -22.47 -8.67 -6.74
N THR A 444 -22.04 -7.60 -6.06
CA THR A 444 -21.49 -7.67 -4.71
C THR A 444 -22.59 -7.43 -3.69
N HIS A 445 -22.78 -8.39 -2.78
CA HIS A 445 -23.76 -8.31 -1.69
C HIS A 445 -23.03 -8.10 -0.38
N GLU A 446 -23.30 -6.98 0.30
CA GLU A 446 -22.62 -6.56 1.53
C GLU A 446 -23.53 -6.75 2.75
N PHE A 447 -22.94 -7.20 3.85
CA PHE A 447 -23.63 -7.49 5.11
C PHE A 447 -22.89 -6.87 6.29
N LYS A 448 -23.65 -6.16 7.14
CA LYS A 448 -23.22 -5.76 8.49
C LYS A 448 -23.78 -6.72 9.53
N ALA A 449 -23.23 -6.68 10.75
CA ALA A 449 -23.84 -7.42 11.85
C ALA A 449 -25.29 -6.95 12.08
N GLY A 450 -26.24 -7.89 12.14
CA GLY A 450 -27.67 -7.60 12.28
C GLY A 450 -28.32 -6.88 11.09
N ASP A 451 -27.74 -6.95 9.89
CA ASP A 451 -28.23 -6.21 8.73
C ASP A 451 -29.56 -6.77 8.18
N ARG A 452 -30.58 -5.90 8.07
CA ARG A 452 -31.89 -6.20 7.48
C ARG A 452 -32.20 -5.37 6.23
N SER A 453 -31.20 -4.66 5.69
CA SER A 453 -31.39 -3.79 4.51
C SER A 453 -31.41 -4.55 3.18
N HIS A 454 -30.98 -5.82 3.16
CA HIS A 454 -30.95 -6.63 1.95
C HIS A 454 -32.38 -7.04 1.52
N PRO A 455 -32.71 -7.04 0.20
CA PRO A 455 -34.04 -7.42 -0.29
C PRO A 455 -34.49 -8.82 0.17
N ASP A 456 -33.56 -9.78 0.17
CA ASP A 456 -33.81 -11.16 0.63
C ASP A 456 -33.64 -11.36 2.16
N SER A 457 -33.72 -10.30 2.97
CA SER A 457 -33.40 -10.38 4.40
C SER A 457 -34.13 -11.51 5.13
N ASP A 458 -35.45 -11.63 4.97
CA ASP A 458 -36.23 -12.64 5.72
C ASP A 458 -35.82 -14.08 5.37
N ASP A 459 -35.48 -14.32 4.10
CA ASP A 459 -34.99 -15.62 3.63
C ASP A 459 -33.60 -15.93 4.18
N ILE A 460 -32.72 -14.93 4.18
CA ILE A 460 -31.36 -15.06 4.74
C ILE A 460 -31.44 -15.42 6.22
N TYR A 461 -32.27 -14.73 6.99
CA TYR A 461 -32.43 -15.00 8.42
C TYR A 461 -33.03 -16.37 8.67
N ARG A 462 -34.01 -16.80 7.87
CA ARG A 462 -34.58 -18.15 7.94
C ARG A 462 -33.53 -19.23 7.70
N VAL A 463 -32.68 -19.07 6.68
CA VAL A 463 -31.55 -19.98 6.42
C VAL A 463 -30.55 -19.93 7.58
N LEU A 464 -30.17 -18.73 8.05
CA LEU A 464 -29.23 -18.56 9.14
C LEU A 464 -29.71 -19.25 10.43
N HIS A 465 -30.98 -19.10 10.80
CA HIS A 465 -31.54 -19.79 11.95
C HIS A 465 -31.50 -21.32 11.79
N GLY A 466 -31.79 -21.84 10.59
CA GLY A 466 -31.63 -23.25 10.28
C GLY A 466 -30.18 -23.74 10.43
N LEU A 467 -29.22 -22.96 9.93
CA LEU A 467 -27.79 -23.27 10.07
C LEU A 467 -27.32 -23.22 11.53
N LEU A 468 -27.75 -22.21 12.31
CA LEU A 468 -27.43 -22.11 13.74
C LEU A 468 -27.98 -23.30 14.53
N LYS A 469 -29.22 -23.72 14.25
CA LYS A 469 -29.81 -24.92 14.86
C LYS A 469 -29.02 -26.18 14.52
N LYS A 470 -28.62 -26.33 13.25
CA LYS A 470 -27.80 -27.45 12.78
C LYS A 470 -26.42 -27.45 13.43
N ALA A 471 -25.77 -26.29 13.53
CA ALA A 471 -24.48 -26.15 14.20
C ALA A 471 -24.56 -26.55 15.68
N LYS A 472 -25.59 -26.08 16.42
CA LYS A 472 -25.79 -26.46 17.82
C LYS A 472 -25.99 -27.96 17.99
N ALA A 473 -26.71 -28.62 17.08
CA ALA A 473 -26.90 -30.08 17.09
C ALA A 473 -25.59 -30.86 16.86
N GLU A 474 -24.64 -30.27 16.14
CA GLU A 474 -23.29 -30.83 15.89
C GLU A 474 -22.26 -30.44 16.97
N GLY A 475 -22.70 -29.79 18.06
CA GLY A 475 -21.84 -29.45 19.20
C GLY A 475 -21.26 -28.03 19.21
N TYR A 476 -21.73 -27.13 18.35
CA TYR A 476 -21.32 -25.71 18.38
C TYR A 476 -21.82 -25.00 19.64
N THR A 477 -20.89 -24.41 20.41
CA THR A 477 -21.17 -23.53 21.55
C THR A 477 -20.63 -22.12 21.28
N PRO A 478 -21.48 -21.07 21.36
CA PRO A 478 -21.02 -19.70 21.17
C PRO A 478 -20.00 -19.28 22.23
N SER A 479 -18.88 -18.69 21.80
CA SER A 479 -17.82 -18.23 22.71
C SER A 479 -18.17 -16.88 23.35
N THR A 480 -19.02 -16.89 24.38
CA THR A 480 -19.54 -15.68 25.05
C THR A 480 -18.45 -14.82 25.73
N GLU A 481 -17.29 -15.39 26.04
CA GLU A 481 -16.11 -14.70 26.56
C GLU A 481 -15.54 -13.63 25.60
N LEU A 482 -15.86 -13.72 24.31
CA LEU A 482 -15.41 -12.76 23.28
C LEU A 482 -16.21 -11.45 23.27
N VAL A 483 -17.34 -11.40 23.96
CA VAL A 483 -18.19 -10.20 24.04
C VAL A 483 -17.80 -9.39 25.25
N THR A 484 -16.91 -8.42 25.05
CA THR A 484 -16.34 -7.55 26.09
C THR A 484 -17.28 -6.47 26.62
N LYS A 485 -18.56 -6.49 26.23
CA LYS A 485 -19.56 -5.57 26.77
C LYS A 485 -20.22 -6.17 28.02
N ASP A 486 -20.53 -5.31 28.97
CA ASP A 486 -21.34 -5.65 30.13
C ASP A 486 -22.81 -5.78 29.68
N VAL A 487 -23.13 -6.92 29.09
CA VAL A 487 -24.45 -7.32 28.58
C VAL A 487 -24.71 -8.75 29.02
N SER A 488 -26.00 -9.12 29.16
CA SER A 488 -26.41 -10.45 29.63
C SER A 488 -25.84 -11.56 28.73
N GLN A 489 -25.65 -12.76 29.28
CA GLN A 489 -25.11 -13.89 28.51
C GLN A 489 -25.95 -14.22 27.27
N GLU A 490 -27.27 -14.06 27.36
CA GLU A 490 -28.22 -14.20 26.25
C GLU A 490 -27.99 -13.14 25.16
N GLU A 491 -27.78 -11.88 25.56
CA GLU A 491 -27.48 -10.79 24.63
C GLU A 491 -26.09 -10.96 23.98
N ARG A 492 -25.13 -11.58 24.69
CA ARG A 492 -23.83 -11.97 24.10
C ARG A 492 -24.01 -13.01 22.99
N GLU A 493 -24.82 -14.04 23.23
CA GLU A 493 -25.10 -15.08 22.23
C GLU A 493 -25.89 -14.56 21.02
N GLU A 494 -26.86 -13.68 21.24
CA GLU A 494 -27.61 -13.04 20.14
C GLU A 494 -26.69 -12.16 19.29
N ASN A 495 -25.80 -11.38 19.91
CA ASN A 495 -24.82 -10.57 19.19
C ASN A 495 -23.90 -11.42 18.31
N LEU A 496 -23.46 -12.59 18.80
CA LEU A 496 -22.63 -13.54 18.04
C LEU A 496 -23.39 -14.25 16.91
N SER A 497 -24.71 -14.42 17.08
CA SER A 497 -25.55 -15.16 16.12
C SER A 497 -25.72 -14.41 14.79
N PHE A 498 -25.71 -13.08 14.82
CA PHE A 498 -25.97 -12.23 13.65
C PHE A 498 -24.72 -11.51 13.13
N HIS A 499 -23.55 -12.13 13.27
CA HIS A 499 -22.33 -11.62 12.66
C HIS A 499 -22.43 -11.57 11.13
N SER A 500 -21.78 -10.56 10.54
CA SER A 500 -21.79 -10.31 9.10
C SER A 500 -21.37 -11.53 8.28
N GLU A 501 -20.42 -12.32 8.78
CA GLU A 501 -19.90 -13.51 8.13
C GLU A 501 -20.95 -14.60 8.02
N LYS A 502 -21.74 -14.80 9.08
CA LYS A 502 -22.79 -15.82 9.12
C LYS A 502 -23.94 -15.44 8.17
N LEU A 503 -24.29 -14.16 8.10
CA LEU A 503 -25.24 -13.63 7.12
C LEU A 503 -24.76 -13.84 5.68
N ALA A 504 -23.48 -13.55 5.40
CA ALA A 504 -22.87 -13.76 4.09
C ALA A 504 -22.87 -15.24 3.66
N VAL A 505 -22.54 -16.16 4.59
CA VAL A 505 -22.63 -17.61 4.34
C VAL A 505 -24.08 -18.03 4.12
N ALA A 506 -25.03 -17.57 4.94
CA ALA A 506 -26.45 -17.91 4.81
C ALA A 506 -27.02 -17.45 3.46
N TYR A 507 -26.70 -16.24 3.01
CA TYR A 507 -27.07 -15.76 1.68
C TYR A 507 -26.44 -16.62 0.57
N SER A 508 -25.17 -17.00 0.71
CA SER A 508 -24.51 -17.88 -0.27
C SER A 508 -25.20 -19.24 -0.35
N VAL A 509 -25.55 -19.84 0.79
CA VAL A 509 -26.31 -21.10 0.85
C VAL A 509 -27.68 -20.95 0.20
N LEU A 510 -28.37 -19.82 0.43
CA LEU A 510 -29.67 -19.53 -0.17
C LEU A 510 -29.61 -19.47 -1.71
N LYS A 511 -28.57 -18.86 -2.26
CA LYS A 511 -28.48 -18.57 -3.71
C LYS A 511 -27.72 -19.60 -4.53
N THR A 512 -27.10 -20.60 -3.91
CA THR A 512 -26.25 -21.57 -4.63
C THR A 512 -26.65 -23.01 -4.32
N GLY A 513 -26.47 -23.89 -5.30
CA GLY A 513 -26.79 -25.31 -5.17
C GLY A 513 -25.86 -26.05 -4.20
N PRO A 514 -26.29 -27.24 -3.71
CA PRO A 514 -25.43 -28.14 -2.94
C PRO A 514 -24.10 -28.42 -3.65
N GLY A 515 -23.01 -28.57 -2.89
CA GLY A 515 -21.67 -28.83 -3.42
C GLY A 515 -20.92 -27.60 -3.97
N THR A 516 -21.59 -26.46 -4.19
CA THR A 516 -20.90 -25.24 -4.66
C THR A 516 -19.95 -24.69 -3.58
N GLU A 517 -18.75 -24.25 -3.93
CA GLU A 517 -17.86 -23.57 -2.97
C GLU A 517 -18.45 -22.22 -2.56
N ILE A 518 -18.36 -21.87 -1.28
CA ILE A 518 -18.82 -20.58 -0.75
C ILE A 518 -17.61 -19.68 -0.55
N LEU A 519 -17.58 -18.50 -1.18
CA LEU A 519 -16.53 -17.51 -0.99
C LEU A 519 -17.07 -16.28 -0.26
N VAL A 520 -16.55 -16.01 0.93
CA VAL A 520 -16.88 -14.84 1.75
C VAL A 520 -15.64 -14.00 1.97
N SER A 521 -15.75 -12.69 1.81
CA SER A 521 -14.68 -11.75 2.16
C SER A 521 -15.08 -10.89 3.36
N LYS A 522 -14.11 -10.52 4.20
CA LYS A 522 -14.28 -9.70 5.40
C LYS A 522 -13.19 -8.64 5.50
N ASN A 523 -13.57 -7.42 5.89
CA ASN A 523 -12.64 -6.29 6.04
C ASN A 523 -11.78 -6.33 7.32
N LEU A 524 -12.18 -7.14 8.30
CA LEU A 524 -11.49 -7.35 9.58
C LEU A 524 -11.08 -8.82 9.70
N GLN A 525 -10.20 -9.14 10.66
CA GLN A 525 -9.90 -10.52 11.00
C GLN A 525 -11.17 -11.25 11.43
N ALA A 526 -11.31 -12.52 11.03
CA ALA A 526 -12.43 -13.34 11.47
C ALA A 526 -12.38 -13.56 12.99
N CYS A 527 -13.53 -13.52 13.66
CA CYS A 527 -13.58 -13.72 15.11
C CYS A 527 -13.68 -15.20 15.47
N GLY A 528 -13.16 -15.53 16.67
CA GLY A 528 -13.22 -16.84 17.36
C GLY A 528 -14.40 -17.72 16.97
N ASP A 529 -15.56 -17.18 17.33
CA ASP A 529 -16.86 -17.80 17.17
C ASP A 529 -17.25 -18.11 15.71
N CYS A 530 -17.01 -17.19 14.77
CA CYS A 530 -17.36 -17.37 13.36
C CYS A 530 -16.55 -18.49 12.72
N HIS A 531 -15.27 -18.64 13.08
CA HIS A 531 -14.42 -19.69 12.53
C HIS A 531 -14.82 -21.08 13.02
N GLU A 532 -15.12 -21.22 14.32
CA GLU A 532 -15.61 -22.49 14.87
C GLU A 532 -16.95 -22.87 14.24
N TRP A 533 -17.85 -21.90 14.12
CA TRP A 533 -19.11 -22.08 13.43
C TRP A 533 -18.91 -22.50 11.96
N MET A 534 -17.98 -21.87 11.23
CA MET A 534 -17.69 -22.22 9.83
C MET A 534 -17.10 -23.63 9.68
N LYS A 535 -16.24 -24.09 10.60
CA LYS A 535 -15.77 -25.49 10.61
C LYS A 535 -16.97 -26.43 10.67
N ILE A 536 -17.84 -26.26 11.65
CA ILE A 536 -19.00 -27.12 11.86
C ILE A 536 -19.96 -27.07 10.66
N ILE A 537 -20.24 -25.88 10.13
CA ILE A 537 -21.12 -25.71 8.97
C ILE A 537 -20.53 -26.32 7.70
N SER A 538 -19.22 -26.23 7.47
CA SER A 538 -18.58 -26.85 6.30
C SER A 538 -18.80 -28.37 6.27
N LYS A 539 -18.68 -29.03 7.44
CA LYS A 539 -18.99 -30.45 7.63
C LYS A 539 -20.48 -30.72 7.43
N ALA A 540 -21.32 -29.96 8.12
CA ALA A 540 -22.77 -30.14 8.13
C ALA A 540 -23.41 -29.96 6.75
N LEU A 541 -22.86 -29.07 5.91
CA LEU A 541 -23.35 -28.84 4.55
C LEU A 541 -22.65 -29.70 3.50
N CYS A 542 -21.56 -30.39 3.85
CA CYS A 542 -20.66 -31.03 2.88
C CYS A 542 -20.23 -30.05 1.78
N ARG A 543 -19.85 -28.83 2.19
CA ARG A 543 -19.45 -27.74 1.30
C ARG A 543 -18.16 -27.11 1.80
N VAL A 544 -17.31 -26.74 0.85
CA VAL A 544 -16.13 -25.94 1.12
C VAL A 544 -16.56 -24.48 1.34
N ILE A 545 -16.10 -23.89 2.43
CA ILE A 545 -16.26 -22.45 2.70
C ILE A 545 -14.87 -21.83 2.69
N ILE A 546 -14.64 -20.87 1.80
CA ILE A 546 -13.44 -20.07 1.73
C ILE A 546 -13.76 -18.70 2.32
N MET A 547 -13.16 -18.37 3.46
CA MET A 547 -13.27 -17.04 4.06
C MET A 547 -11.96 -16.30 3.88
N ARG A 548 -12.00 -15.19 3.15
CA ARG A 548 -10.90 -14.22 3.09
C ARG A 548 -11.10 -13.17 4.18
N ASP A 549 -10.19 -13.12 5.14
CA ASP A 549 -10.12 -12.01 6.09
C ASP A 549 -9.04 -10.99 5.68
N ARG A 550 -8.76 -10.01 6.54
CA ARG A 550 -7.76 -8.96 6.27
C ARG A 550 -6.34 -9.51 6.07
N VAL A 551 -6.02 -10.64 6.69
CA VAL A 551 -4.65 -11.17 6.82
C VAL A 551 -4.44 -12.37 5.90
N ARG A 552 -5.46 -13.22 5.72
CA ARG A 552 -5.31 -14.53 5.07
C ARG A 552 -6.64 -15.14 4.60
N PHE A 553 -6.53 -16.29 3.97
CA PHE A 553 -7.63 -17.18 3.64
C PHE A 553 -7.75 -18.31 4.65
N HIS A 554 -8.98 -18.67 4.95
CA HIS A 554 -9.36 -19.83 5.72
C HIS A 554 -10.20 -20.72 4.81
N ARG A 555 -9.71 -21.91 4.49
CA ARG A 555 -10.48 -22.93 3.77
C ARG A 555 -11.05 -23.90 4.80
N PHE A 556 -12.37 -23.85 4.99
CA PHE A 556 -13.11 -24.78 5.83
C PHE A 556 -13.64 -25.93 4.98
N GLU A 557 -13.25 -27.13 5.35
CA GLU A 557 -13.60 -28.35 4.62
C GLU A 557 -13.70 -29.49 5.62
N SER A 558 -14.83 -30.21 5.61
CA SER A 558 -15.06 -31.39 6.44
C SER A 558 -14.84 -31.18 7.95
N GLY A 559 -15.06 -29.96 8.47
CA GLY A 559 -14.88 -29.67 9.89
C GLY A 559 -13.48 -29.16 10.26
N CYS A 560 -12.56 -29.09 9.30
CA CYS A 560 -11.21 -28.59 9.50
C CYS A 560 -11.02 -27.25 8.81
N CYS A 561 -10.04 -26.46 9.26
CA CYS A 561 -9.61 -25.24 8.59
C CYS A 561 -8.15 -25.38 8.12
N SER A 562 -7.82 -24.82 6.96
CA SER A 562 -6.44 -24.79 6.43
C SER A 562 -5.40 -24.21 7.41
N CYS A 563 -5.83 -23.37 8.37
CA CYS A 563 -4.92 -22.79 9.35
C CYS A 563 -4.62 -23.66 10.57
N LYS A 564 -5.23 -24.85 10.70
CA LYS A 564 -5.03 -25.77 11.84
C LYS A 564 -5.23 -25.10 13.22
N ASP A 565 -6.17 -24.15 13.30
CA ASP A 565 -6.47 -23.34 14.50
C ASP A 565 -5.32 -22.44 15.01
N TYR A 566 -4.25 -22.24 14.21
CA TYR A 566 -3.22 -21.22 14.44
C TYR A 566 -3.65 -19.90 13.79
N TRP A 567 -4.42 -19.08 14.50
CA TRP A 567 -5.12 -17.91 13.93
C TRP A 567 -5.16 -16.65 14.77
#